data_AF-A0AAP3WF80-F1
#
_entry.id   AF-A0AAP3WF80-F1
#
_cell.length_a   1.000
_cell.length_b   1.000
_cell.length_c   1.000
_cell.angle_alpha   90.00
_cell.angle_beta   90.00
_cell.angle_gamma   90.00
#
_symmetry.space_group_name_H-M   'P 1'
#
loop_
_entity.id
_entity.type
_entity.pdbx_description
1 polymer ?
#
loop_
_entity_poly.entity_id
_entity_poly.type
_entity_poly.pdbx_seq_one_letter_code
_entity_poly.pdbx_strand_id
1 'polypeptide(L)'
;MTKREKHLLWMILNKTIGRYILVNMPGYGSGERADLHLYISKILCHYILMDGGLWTIRGLEDEYPKGTFDVHDWIANNITDRMDETIGFVVDRQMTHEEQGICTRKFFELLCANIDEIAKVVIRSKRDSVGLYNG
;
A
#
# COMPACT_ATOMS: atom_id res chain seq x y z
N MET A 1 11.55 4.15 -10.72
CA MET A 1 12.03 4.08 -9.32
C MET A 1 13.46 3.53 -9.25
N THR A 2 14.36 4.21 -8.54
CA THR A 2 15.75 3.78 -8.34
C THR A 2 15.86 2.65 -7.30
N LYS A 3 17.01 1.95 -7.24
CA LYS A 3 17.27 0.94 -6.20
C LYS A 3 17.21 1.53 -4.78
N ARG A 4 17.67 2.77 -4.61
CA ARG A 4 17.68 3.49 -3.33
C ARG A 4 16.27 3.81 -2.87
N GLU A 5 15.46 4.38 -3.76
CA GLU A 5 14.03 4.64 -3.53
C GLU A 5 13.27 3.39 -3.13
N LYS A 6 13.45 2.29 -3.89
CA LYS A 6 12.83 0.99 -3.57
C LYS A 6 13.24 0.51 -2.18
N HIS A 7 14.51 0.66 -1.81
CA HIS A 7 14.98 0.25 -0.48
C HIS A 7 14.37 1.08 0.64
N LEU A 8 14.30 2.41 0.48
CA LEU A 8 13.68 3.30 1.47
C LEU A 8 12.20 2.99 1.65
N LEU A 9 11.46 2.83 0.54
CA LEU A 9 10.05 2.48 0.59
C LEU A 9 9.83 1.10 1.24
N TRP A 10 10.71 0.13 0.99
CA TRP A 10 10.71 -1.16 1.68
C TRP A 10 10.90 -0.99 3.18
N MET A 11 11.85 -0.17 3.64
CA MET A 11 12.08 0.07 5.07
C MET A 11 10.83 0.60 5.79
N ILE A 12 10.02 1.41 5.11
CA ILE A 12 8.79 1.98 5.66
C ILE A 12 7.65 0.96 5.63
N LEU A 13 7.45 0.26 4.51
CA LEU A 13 6.28 -0.58 4.29
C LEU A 13 6.40 -2.02 4.81
N ASN A 14 7.60 -2.59 4.93
CA ASN A 14 7.76 -4.03 5.14
C ASN A 14 6.99 -4.57 6.35
N LYS A 15 7.01 -3.84 7.47
CA LYS A 15 6.37 -4.25 8.72
C LYS A 15 4.85 -4.21 8.59
N THR A 16 4.33 -3.14 7.99
CA THR A 16 2.90 -2.95 7.75
C THR A 16 2.37 -4.00 6.78
N ILE A 17 3.05 -4.23 5.66
CA ILE A 17 2.67 -5.28 4.70
C ILE A 17 2.73 -6.65 5.37
N GLY A 18 3.81 -6.98 6.07
CA GLY A 18 3.94 -8.28 6.74
C GLY A 18 2.83 -8.52 7.77
N ARG A 19 2.43 -7.48 8.51
CA ARG A 19 1.30 -7.53 9.44
C ARG A 19 -0.04 -7.65 8.70
N TYR A 20 -0.22 -6.95 7.59
CA TYR A 20 -1.41 -7.07 6.74
C TYR A 20 -1.58 -8.50 6.23
N ILE A 21 -0.51 -9.13 5.73
CA ILE A 21 -0.54 -10.54 5.32
C ILE A 21 -0.94 -11.43 6.50
N LEU A 22 -0.37 -11.21 7.69
CA LEU A 22 -0.67 -12.00 8.89
C LEU A 22 -2.15 -11.97 9.26
N VAL A 23 -2.77 -10.79 9.32
CA VAL A 23 -4.18 -10.65 9.73
C VAL A 23 -5.19 -11.06 8.65
N ASN A 24 -4.71 -11.27 7.42
CA ASN A 24 -5.51 -11.90 6.38
C ASN A 24 -5.51 -13.43 6.50
N MET A 25 -4.57 -14.04 7.24
CA MET A 25 -4.52 -15.50 7.38
C MET A 25 -5.71 -16.06 8.16
N PRO A 26 -6.19 -17.26 7.78
CA PRO A 26 -7.18 -17.98 8.57
C PRO A 26 -6.75 -18.14 10.04
N GLY A 27 -7.68 -17.85 10.95
CA GLY A 27 -7.46 -17.95 12.40
C GLY A 27 -6.82 -16.73 13.05
N TYR A 28 -6.46 -15.69 12.28
CA TYR A 28 -6.06 -14.39 12.82
C TYR A 28 -7.23 -13.41 12.81
N GLY A 29 -7.27 -12.51 13.80
CA GLY A 29 -8.32 -11.49 13.91
C GLY A 29 -8.25 -10.47 12.78
N SER A 30 -9.40 -10.11 12.21
CA SER A 30 -9.51 -9.18 11.07
C SER A 30 -9.63 -7.70 11.46
N GLY A 31 -9.64 -7.38 12.77
CA GLY A 31 -10.01 -6.06 13.28
C GLY A 31 -9.13 -4.91 12.79
N GLU A 32 -7.86 -5.15 12.50
CA GLU A 32 -6.91 -4.13 12.02
C GLU A 32 -6.68 -4.17 10.49
N ARG A 33 -7.40 -5.03 9.76
CA ARG A 33 -7.16 -5.25 8.32
C ARG A 33 -7.37 -3.96 7.52
N ALA A 34 -8.50 -3.28 7.74
CA ALA A 34 -8.83 -2.04 7.04
C ALA A 34 -7.84 -0.93 7.39
N ASP A 35 -7.48 -0.78 8.67
CA ASP A 35 -6.54 0.24 9.13
C ASP A 35 -5.15 0.06 8.51
N LEU A 36 -4.64 -1.18 8.47
CA LEU A 36 -3.36 -1.48 7.83
C LEU A 36 -3.40 -1.20 6.32
N HIS A 37 -4.52 -1.52 5.66
CA HIS A 37 -4.67 -1.28 4.23
C HIS A 37 -4.70 0.22 3.91
N LEU A 38 -5.45 1.00 4.71
CA LEU A 38 -5.43 2.46 4.65
C LEU A 38 -4.04 3.01 4.93
N TYR A 39 -3.31 2.45 5.91
CA TYR A 39 -1.99 2.94 6.26
C TYR A 39 -0.96 2.70 5.15
N ILE A 40 -1.00 1.54 4.48
CA ILE A 40 -0.19 1.29 3.26
C ILE A 40 -0.51 2.35 2.19
N SER A 41 -1.79 2.61 1.97
CA SER A 41 -2.27 3.59 0.98
C SER A 41 -1.80 5.01 1.30
N LYS A 42 -1.86 5.40 2.57
CA LYS A 42 -1.35 6.67 3.10
C LYS A 42 0.14 6.83 2.81
N ILE A 43 0.95 5.82 3.15
CA ILE A 43 2.40 5.84 2.92
C ILE A 43 2.71 6.04 1.44
N LEU A 44 2.00 5.34 0.55
CA LEU A 44 2.19 5.47 -0.90
C LEU A 44 1.83 6.88 -1.39
N CYS A 45 0.74 7.46 -0.89
CA CYS A 45 0.37 8.84 -1.22
C CYS A 45 1.45 9.84 -0.80
N HIS A 46 1.95 9.75 0.45
CA HIS A 46 3.06 10.61 0.89
C HIS A 46 4.34 10.36 0.09
N TYR A 47 4.63 9.10 -0.25
CA TYR A 47 5.78 8.76 -1.08
C TYR A 47 5.70 9.47 -2.43
N ILE A 48 4.56 9.39 -3.11
CA ILE A 48 4.34 10.00 -4.42
C ILE A 48 4.35 11.53 -4.34
N LEU A 49 3.65 12.12 -3.36
CA LEU A 49 3.52 13.57 -3.23
C LEU A 49 4.83 14.26 -2.80
N MET A 50 5.72 13.53 -2.13
CA MET A 50 7.01 14.02 -1.63
C MET A 50 8.21 13.54 -2.46
N ASP A 51 7.96 13.02 -3.67
CA ASP A 51 8.98 12.53 -4.62
C ASP A 51 9.96 11.50 -4.01
N GLY A 52 9.42 10.58 -3.22
CA GLY A 52 10.13 9.45 -2.61
C GLY A 52 11.21 9.79 -1.59
N GLY A 53 11.25 11.04 -1.11
CA GLY A 53 12.29 11.55 -0.23
C GLY A 53 12.08 11.29 1.26
N LEU A 54 13.02 11.78 2.08
CA LEU A 54 12.96 11.75 3.55
C LEU A 54 11.68 12.42 4.11
N TRP A 55 11.11 13.35 3.33
CA TRP A 55 9.85 14.03 3.62
C TRP A 55 8.66 13.07 3.72
N THR A 56 8.70 11.92 3.05
CA THR A 56 7.68 10.88 3.20
C THR A 56 7.57 10.40 4.64
N ILE A 57 8.69 10.24 5.35
CA ILE A 57 8.70 9.80 6.76
C ILE A 57 8.16 10.90 7.67
N ARG A 58 8.55 12.15 7.42
CA ARG A 58 8.11 13.30 8.23
C ARG A 58 6.61 13.59 8.07
N GLY A 59 6.06 13.35 6.87
CA GLY A 59 4.64 13.53 6.59
C GLY A 59 3.74 12.41 7.12
N LEU A 60 4.28 11.31 7.66
CA LEU A 60 3.43 10.21 8.16
C LEU A 60 2.55 10.61 9.35
N GLU A 61 2.88 11.69 10.05
CA GLU A 61 2.07 12.26 11.13
C GLU A 61 0.93 13.16 10.62
N ASP A 62 0.95 13.58 9.35
CA ASP A 62 -0.12 14.39 8.76
C ASP A 62 -1.42 13.58 8.63
N GLU A 63 -2.56 14.26 8.48
CA GLU A 63 -3.82 13.58 8.10
C GLU A 63 -3.68 12.85 6.75
N TYR A 64 -4.58 11.90 6.49
CA TYR A 64 -4.59 11.12 5.25
C TYR A 64 -4.55 12.03 4.01
N PRO A 65 -3.49 11.97 3.18
CA PRO A 65 -3.41 12.79 1.98
C PRO A 65 -4.57 12.52 1.05
N LYS A 66 -4.93 13.54 0.27
CA LYS A 66 -5.95 13.36 -0.76
C LYS A 66 -5.52 12.29 -1.76
N GLY A 67 -6.45 11.42 -2.12
CA GLY A 67 -6.19 10.23 -2.94
C GLY A 67 -5.89 8.97 -2.13
N THR A 68 -5.78 9.03 -0.79
CA THR A 68 -5.58 7.82 0.04
C THR A 68 -6.66 6.76 -0.23
N PHE A 69 -7.94 7.15 -0.23
CA PHE A 69 -9.04 6.21 -0.47
C PHE A 69 -9.04 5.69 -1.93
N ASP A 70 -8.71 6.52 -2.91
CA ASP A 70 -8.60 6.07 -4.29
C ASP A 70 -7.43 5.08 -4.48
N VAL A 71 -6.32 5.31 -3.80
CA VAL A 71 -5.18 4.38 -3.76
C VAL A 71 -5.54 3.10 -3.02
N HIS A 72 -6.25 3.20 -1.90
CA HIS A 72 -6.79 2.05 -1.17
C HIS A 72 -7.63 1.16 -2.09
N ASP A 73 -8.57 1.76 -2.83
CA ASP A 73 -9.44 1.03 -3.75
C ASP A 73 -8.65 0.47 -4.93
N TRP A 74 -7.64 1.20 -5.42
CA TRP A 74 -6.75 0.68 -6.44
C TRP A 74 -6.01 -0.57 -5.95
N ILE A 75 -5.46 -0.56 -4.73
CA ILE A 75 -4.74 -1.71 -4.17
C ILE A 75 -5.70 -2.89 -3.94
N ALA A 76 -6.92 -2.64 -3.45
CA ALA A 76 -7.97 -3.66 -3.32
C ALA A 76 -8.20 -4.39 -4.64
N ASN A 77 -8.62 -3.65 -5.66
CA ASN A 77 -9.05 -4.19 -6.94
C ASN A 77 -7.92 -4.91 -7.71
N ASN A 78 -6.68 -4.44 -7.57
CA ASN A 78 -5.54 -4.95 -8.35
C ASN A 78 -4.68 -5.96 -7.60
N ILE A 79 -4.75 -6.02 -6.26
CA ILE A 79 -3.89 -6.87 -5.45
C ILE A 79 -4.69 -7.60 -4.37
N THR A 80 -5.29 -6.87 -3.42
CA THR A 80 -5.70 -7.49 -2.15
C THR A 80 -7.06 -8.19 -2.19
N ASP A 81 -7.90 -7.97 -3.20
CA ASP A 81 -9.13 -8.74 -3.41
C ASP A 81 -8.86 -10.13 -4.03
N ARG A 82 -7.66 -10.35 -4.57
CA ARG A 82 -7.24 -11.58 -5.26
C ARG A 82 -5.83 -11.97 -4.85
N MET A 83 -5.57 -12.04 -3.54
CA MET A 83 -4.22 -12.27 -2.99
C MET A 83 -3.65 -13.64 -3.34
N ASP A 84 -4.51 -14.65 -3.48
CA ASP A 84 -4.16 -15.99 -3.94
C ASP A 84 -3.60 -15.96 -5.37
N GLU A 85 -4.25 -15.22 -6.27
CA GLU A 85 -3.80 -15.07 -7.66
C GLU A 85 -2.57 -14.14 -7.78
N THR A 86 -2.55 -13.03 -7.05
CA THR A 86 -1.57 -11.96 -7.27
C THR A 86 -0.26 -12.18 -6.52
N ILE A 87 -0.31 -12.72 -5.29
CA ILE A 87 0.87 -12.93 -4.45
C ILE A 87 1.04 -14.38 -4.00
N GLY A 88 0.13 -15.30 -4.36
CA GLY A 88 0.19 -16.70 -3.95
C GLY A 88 -0.22 -16.91 -2.50
N PHE A 89 -1.12 -16.07 -1.99
CA PHE A 89 -1.64 -16.19 -0.63
C PHE A 89 -2.46 -17.47 -0.45
N VAL A 90 -2.25 -18.18 0.66
CA VAL A 90 -2.96 -19.43 0.96
C VAL A 90 -4.20 -19.13 1.78
N VAL A 91 -5.38 -19.47 1.26
CA VAL A 91 -6.69 -19.06 1.81
C VAL A 91 -7.30 -20.06 2.81
N ASP A 92 -6.85 -21.32 2.79
CA ASP A 92 -7.49 -22.44 3.49
C ASP A 92 -6.73 -22.90 4.74
N ARG A 93 -5.51 -22.40 4.97
CA ARG A 93 -4.70 -22.71 6.14
C ARG A 93 -3.81 -21.55 6.56
N GLN A 94 -3.23 -21.68 7.75
CA GLN A 94 -2.13 -20.82 8.15
C GLN A 94 -0.91 -21.07 7.25
N MET A 95 -0.26 -19.97 6.85
CA MET A 95 1.00 -19.99 6.13
C MET A 95 2.17 -20.16 7.10
N THR A 96 3.24 -20.79 6.64
CA THR A 96 4.51 -20.78 7.35
C THR A 96 5.12 -19.37 7.35
N HIS A 97 6.10 -19.14 8.23
CA HIS A 97 6.84 -17.88 8.25
C HIS A 97 7.54 -17.59 6.91
N GLU A 98 8.00 -18.63 6.21
CA GLU A 98 8.62 -18.49 4.89
C GLU A 98 7.61 -18.04 3.83
N GLU A 99 6.44 -18.70 3.77
CA GLU A 99 5.34 -18.36 2.87
C GLU A 99 4.83 -16.93 3.11
N GLN A 100 4.69 -16.52 4.37
CA GLN A 100 4.37 -15.14 4.74
C GLN A 100 5.41 -14.16 4.20
N GLY A 101 6.70 -14.48 4.36
CA GLY A 101 7.80 -13.66 3.87
C GLY A 101 7.78 -13.50 2.35
N ILE A 102 7.46 -14.56 1.61
CA ILE A 102 7.30 -14.54 0.16
C ILE A 102 6.12 -13.64 -0.24
N CYS A 103 4.95 -13.82 0.38
CA CYS A 103 3.78 -12.98 0.12
C CYS A 103 4.05 -11.50 0.38
N THR A 104 4.75 -11.20 1.49
CA THR A 104 5.14 -9.83 1.86
C THR A 104 6.02 -9.19 0.80
N ARG A 105 7.01 -9.92 0.29
CA ARG A 105 7.90 -9.42 -0.79
C ARG A 105 7.16 -9.24 -2.10
N LYS A 106 6.34 -10.20 -2.51
CA LYS A 106 5.55 -10.12 -3.75
C LYS A 106 4.58 -8.95 -3.72
N PHE A 107 3.88 -8.72 -2.60
CA PHE A 107 2.99 -7.58 -2.46
C PHE A 107 3.78 -6.27 -2.63
N PHE A 108 4.90 -6.11 -1.93
CA PHE A 108 5.75 -4.93 -2.10
C PHE A 108 6.25 -4.76 -3.55
N GLU A 109 6.65 -5.84 -4.22
CA GLU A 109 7.10 -5.80 -5.61
C GLU A 109 5.98 -5.37 -6.57
N LEU A 110 4.75 -5.82 -6.36
CA LEU A 110 3.59 -5.35 -7.13
C LEU A 110 3.31 -3.87 -6.91
N LEU A 111 3.39 -3.37 -5.67
CA LEU A 111 3.26 -1.93 -5.39
C LEU A 111 4.33 -1.13 -6.15
N CYS A 112 5.57 -1.61 -6.13
CA CYS A 112 6.68 -0.98 -6.85
C CYS A 112 6.51 -1.02 -8.37
N ALA A 113 6.05 -2.14 -8.91
CA ALA A 113 5.85 -2.34 -10.35
C ALA A 113 4.74 -1.43 -10.90
N ASN A 114 3.76 -1.08 -10.06
CA ASN A 114 2.62 -0.26 -10.45
C ASN A 114 2.68 1.16 -9.88
N ILE A 115 3.84 1.61 -9.39
CA ILE A 115 3.96 2.91 -8.72
C ILE A 115 3.53 4.08 -9.63
N ASP A 116 3.78 3.98 -10.93
CA ASP A 116 3.40 5.00 -11.91
C ASP A 116 1.87 5.06 -12.11
N GLU A 117 1.18 3.91 -12.09
CA GLU A 117 -0.28 3.88 -12.16
C GLU A 117 -0.91 4.41 -10.86
N ILE A 118 -0.36 4.04 -9.71
CA ILE A 118 -0.78 4.57 -8.41
C ILE A 118 -0.54 6.09 -8.36
N ALA A 119 0.56 6.59 -8.92
CA ALA A 119 0.84 8.02 -9.00
C ALA A 119 -0.20 8.78 -9.84
N LYS A 120 -0.67 8.20 -10.96
CA LYS A 120 -1.77 8.79 -11.74
C LYS A 120 -3.05 8.91 -10.92
N VAL A 121 -3.37 7.89 -10.11
CA VAL A 121 -4.52 7.93 -9.19
C VAL A 121 -4.39 9.09 -8.21
N VAL A 122 -3.26 9.19 -7.50
CA VAL A 122 -3.00 10.28 -6.55
C VAL A 122 -3.12 11.67 -7.18
N ILE A 123 -2.53 11.85 -8.37
CA ILE A 123 -2.54 13.14 -9.08
C ILE A 123 -3.96 13.51 -9.55
N ARG A 124 -4.74 12.54 -10.04
CA ARG A 124 -6.14 12.77 -10.45
C ARG A 124 -6.97 13.21 -9.25
N SER A 125 -6.88 12.50 -8.14
CA SER A 125 -7.62 12.82 -6.92
C SER A 125 -7.30 14.22 -6.40
N LYS A 126 -6.05 14.70 -6.56
CA LYS A 126 -5.68 16.09 -6.22
C LYS A 126 -6.29 17.12 -7.17
N ARG A 127 -6.41 16.83 -8.47
CA ARG A 127 -7.01 17.73 -9.47
C ARG A 127 -8.52 17.87 -9.26
N ASP A 128 -9.21 16.81 -8.86
CA ASP A 128 -10.66 16.85 -8.65
C ASP A 128 -11.05 17.69 -7.42
N SER A 129 -10.15 17.92 -6.44
CA SER A 129 -10.38 18.98 -5.42
C SER A 129 -10.20 20.38 -5.98
N VAL A 130 -9.25 20.49 -6.91
CA VAL A 130 -8.94 21.68 -7.73
C VAL A 130 -10.20 22.40 -8.19
N GLY A 131 -10.98 21.62 -8.93
CA GLY A 131 -12.15 22.08 -9.69
C GLY A 131 -13.42 22.29 -8.87
N LEU A 132 -13.52 21.77 -7.64
CA LEU A 132 -14.70 21.92 -6.79
C LEU A 132 -14.76 23.29 -6.06
N TYR A 133 -13.66 24.04 -6.02
CA TYR A 133 -13.60 25.37 -5.41
C TYR A 133 -13.73 26.54 -6.41
N ASN A 134 -13.92 26.24 -7.70
CA ASN A 134 -14.07 27.24 -8.77
C ASN A 134 -15.47 27.24 -9.41
N GLY A 135 -16.49 26.72 -8.70
CA GLY A 135 -17.89 26.71 -9.13
C GLY A 135 -18.75 27.66 -8.32
#